data_AF-A0A386ZLE3-F1
#
_entry.id   AF-A0A386ZLE3-F1
#
_cell.length_a   1.000
_cell.length_b   1.000
_cell.length_c   1.000
_cell.angle_alpha   90.00
_cell.angle_beta   90.00
_cell.angle_gamma   90.00
#
_symmetry.space_group_name_H-M   'P 1'
#
loop_
_entity.id
_entity.type
_entity.pdbx_description
1 polymer ?
#
loop_
_entity_poly.entity_id
_entity_poly.type
_entity_poly.pdbx_seq_one_letter_code
_entity_poly.pdbx_strand_id
1 'polypeptide(L)'
;MIDAGNYRPRRDSPLPGLKPGGIDSLWVRHRLDRTVYKAFNTIHPFALERGGRSAGRSGRIALPVSGTAGTWKGEILWLVEQLGCCAVDAGELHDSWRQQPEMPAYQADFDRAGLRRALTQATLDRRPVLEPRTHEDLDALARRWSPSSQLYEAARVALPAAIAPTQRLRA
;
A
#
# COMPACT_ATOMS: atom_id res chain seq x y z
N MET A 1 -6.61 1.81 15.57
CA MET A 1 -5.26 1.87 14.98
C MET A 1 -5.39 1.93 13.47
N ILE A 2 -4.60 2.76 12.79
CA ILE A 2 -4.50 2.78 11.32
C ILE A 2 -3.30 1.93 10.92
N ASP A 3 -3.53 0.93 10.07
CA ASP A 3 -2.52 0.06 9.49
C ASP A 3 -2.26 0.47 8.03
N ALA A 4 -1.02 0.86 7.72
CA ALA A 4 -0.54 1.16 6.38
C ALA A 4 0.36 0.05 5.80
N GLY A 5 0.37 -1.13 6.45
CA GLY A 5 1.21 -2.27 6.11
C GLY A 5 0.92 -2.87 4.74
N ASN A 6 1.96 -3.46 4.16
CA ASN A 6 1.96 -4.05 2.84
C ASN A 6 2.80 -5.34 2.83
N TYR A 7 2.28 -6.39 3.46
CA TYR A 7 2.99 -7.68 3.51
C TYR A 7 3.17 -8.27 2.10
N ARG A 8 4.42 -8.59 1.75
CA ARG A 8 4.80 -9.23 0.49
C ARG A 8 5.64 -10.48 0.78
N PRO A 9 5.11 -11.70 0.60
CA PRO A 9 5.87 -12.93 0.88
C PRO A 9 7.20 -13.06 0.13
N ARG A 10 7.36 -12.38 -1.00
CA ARG A 10 8.61 -12.37 -1.79
C ARG A 10 9.69 -11.43 -1.24
N ARG A 11 9.31 -10.47 -0.38
CA ARG A 11 10.19 -9.44 0.19
C ARG A 11 10.36 -9.62 1.70
N ASP A 12 9.27 -9.96 2.38
CA ASP A 12 9.15 -9.97 3.83
C ASP A 12 9.30 -11.38 4.40
N SER A 13 9.84 -11.47 5.62
CA SER A 13 9.86 -12.72 6.38
C SER A 13 8.44 -13.26 6.60
N PRO A 14 8.22 -14.59 6.58
CA PRO A 14 6.92 -15.19 6.84
C PRO A 14 6.31 -14.71 8.17
N LEU A 15 5.05 -14.28 8.12
CA LEU A 15 4.30 -13.94 9.33
C LEU A 15 3.71 -15.23 9.94
N PRO A 16 4.04 -15.60 11.19
CA PRO A 16 3.54 -16.83 11.80
C PRO A 16 2.02 -16.87 11.83
N GLY A 17 1.43 -17.96 11.33
CA GLY A 17 -0.02 -18.16 11.31
C GLY A 17 -0.76 -17.44 10.16
N LEU A 18 -0.09 -16.61 9.36
CA LEU A 18 -0.68 -16.05 8.14
C LEU A 18 -0.59 -17.08 7.01
N LYS A 19 -1.74 -17.54 6.51
CA LYS A 19 -1.81 -18.46 5.37
C LYS A 19 -1.45 -17.73 4.05
N PRO A 20 -1.00 -18.45 3.00
CA PRO A 20 -0.85 -17.89 1.67
C PRO A 20 -2.13 -17.18 1.21
N GLY A 21 -1.99 -15.97 0.66
CA GLY A 21 -3.14 -15.15 0.26
C GLY A 21 -3.90 -14.47 1.42
N GLY A 22 -3.48 -14.68 2.67
CA GLY A 22 -4.11 -14.09 3.84
C GLY A 22 -4.06 -12.56 3.88
N ILE A 23 -4.84 -11.99 4.79
CA ILE A 23 -4.99 -10.55 4.98
C ILE A 23 -4.09 -10.08 6.11
N ASP A 24 -3.06 -9.30 5.77
CA ASP A 24 -2.07 -8.79 6.72
C ASP A 24 -2.70 -7.95 7.82
N SER A 25 -3.65 -7.06 7.50
CA SER A 25 -4.34 -6.26 8.51
C SER A 25 -5.24 -7.08 9.45
N LEU A 26 -5.77 -8.24 9.01
CA LEU A 26 -6.45 -9.17 9.92
C LEU A 26 -5.45 -9.88 10.84
N TRP A 27 -4.26 -10.18 10.34
CA TRP A 27 -3.17 -10.73 11.16
C TRP A 27 -2.69 -9.71 12.20
N VAL A 28 -2.52 -8.44 11.82
CA VAL A 28 -2.18 -7.34 12.74
C VAL A 28 -3.26 -7.19 13.82
N ARG A 29 -4.54 -7.18 13.44
CA ARG A 29 -5.68 -7.16 14.37
C ARG A 29 -5.60 -8.28 15.40
N HIS A 30 -5.36 -9.51 14.94
CA HIS A 30 -5.24 -10.68 15.80
C HIS A 30 -4.02 -10.59 16.73
N ARG A 31 -2.87 -10.15 16.22
CA ARG A 31 -1.62 -10.11 16.98
C ARG A 31 -1.64 -9.03 18.08
N LEU A 32 -2.31 -7.91 17.83
CA LEU A 32 -2.36 -6.78 18.75
C LEU A 32 -3.59 -6.77 19.65
N ASP A 33 -4.63 -7.55 19.32
CA ASP A 33 -5.93 -7.53 20.00
C ASP A 33 -6.54 -6.11 20.07
N ARG A 34 -6.52 -5.41 18.93
CA ARG A 34 -7.01 -4.03 18.80
C ARG A 34 -7.85 -3.86 17.54
N THR A 35 -8.76 -2.89 17.55
CA THR A 35 -9.45 -2.45 16.33
C THR A 35 -8.45 -1.85 15.32
N VAL A 36 -8.43 -2.42 14.12
CA VAL A 36 -7.55 -2.02 13.01
C VAL A 36 -8.38 -1.53 11.84
N TYR A 37 -7.93 -0.43 11.24
CA TYR A 37 -8.42 0.12 9.98
C TYR A 37 -7.26 0.13 8.98
N LYS A 38 -7.46 -0.35 7.76
CA LYS A 38 -6.43 -0.30 6.72
C LYS A 38 -6.62 0.96 5.87
N ALA A 39 -5.62 1.84 5.87
CA ALA A 39 -5.59 3.07 5.08
C ALA A 39 -4.15 3.45 4.71
N PHE A 40 -3.97 4.34 3.73
CA PHE A 40 -2.66 4.81 3.23
C PHE A 40 -1.75 3.73 2.63
N ASN A 41 -2.12 2.46 2.65
CA ASN A 41 -1.26 1.40 2.16
C ASN A 41 -1.09 1.40 0.63
N THR A 42 -2.03 2.01 -0.11
CA THR A 42 -2.03 2.04 -1.58
C THR A 42 -1.33 3.26 -2.17
N ILE A 43 -0.96 4.28 -1.39
CA ILE A 43 -0.32 5.49 -1.91
C ILE A 43 1.19 5.32 -1.95
N HIS A 44 1.83 5.85 -3.00
CA HIS A 44 3.28 5.97 -2.99
C HIS A 44 3.73 7.06 -2.00
N PRO A 45 4.80 6.86 -1.20
CA PRO A 45 5.26 7.88 -0.24
C PRO A 45 5.52 9.28 -0.86
N PHE A 46 6.02 9.35 -2.08
CA PHE A 46 6.16 10.62 -2.82
C PHE A 46 4.82 11.30 -3.13
N ALA A 47 3.81 10.51 -3.51
CA ALA A 47 2.47 11.00 -3.76
C ALA A 47 1.79 11.45 -2.46
N LEU A 48 2.06 10.77 -1.33
CA LEU A 48 1.61 11.22 -0.01
C LEU A 48 2.23 12.56 0.39
N GLU A 49 3.53 12.75 0.16
CA GLU A 49 4.23 13.98 0.51
C GLU A 49 3.85 15.17 -0.38
N ARG A 50 3.67 14.94 -1.69
CA ARG A 50 3.59 16.02 -2.70
C ARG A 50 2.28 16.09 -3.46
N GLY A 51 1.47 15.02 -3.41
CA GLY A 51 0.28 14.84 -4.23
C GLY A 51 -1.00 15.38 -3.61
N GLY A 52 -0.98 15.83 -2.34
CA GLY A 52 -2.14 16.41 -1.68
C GLY A 52 -2.67 17.65 -2.40
N ARG A 53 -3.99 17.71 -2.66
CA ARG A 53 -4.66 18.88 -3.24
C ARG A 53 -5.87 19.28 -2.40
N SER A 54 -6.17 20.57 -2.37
CA SER A 54 -7.36 21.09 -1.68
C SER A 54 -8.66 20.48 -2.21
N ALA A 55 -9.68 20.46 -1.36
CA ALA A 55 -11.00 19.96 -1.70
C ALA A 55 -11.55 20.66 -2.95
N GLY A 56 -12.22 19.90 -3.83
CA GLY A 56 -12.80 20.40 -5.08
C GLY A 56 -11.82 20.56 -6.25
N ARG A 57 -10.50 20.37 -6.04
CA ARG A 57 -9.53 20.37 -7.15
C ARG A 57 -9.54 19.03 -7.89
N SER A 58 -9.36 19.10 -9.20
CA SER A 58 -9.09 17.92 -10.03
C SER A 58 -7.72 17.31 -9.70
N GLY A 59 -7.55 16.02 -10.00
CA GLY A 59 -6.29 15.30 -9.77
C GLY A 59 -5.99 14.92 -8.32
N ARG A 60 -7.01 14.91 -7.43
CA ARG A 60 -6.87 14.36 -6.08
C ARG A 60 -6.79 12.83 -6.14
N ILE A 61 -5.75 12.28 -5.51
CA ILE A 61 -5.54 10.84 -5.38
C ILE A 61 -6.55 10.28 -4.38
N ALA A 62 -7.23 9.19 -4.73
CA ALA A 62 -8.17 8.52 -3.87
C ALA A 62 -7.52 7.38 -3.08
N LEU A 63 -7.88 7.27 -1.80
CA LEU A 63 -7.34 6.26 -0.89
C LEU A 63 -8.46 5.42 -0.27
N PRO A 64 -8.33 4.09 -0.28
CA PRO A 64 -9.32 3.20 0.33
C PRO A 64 -9.12 3.12 1.84
N VAL A 65 -10.24 3.08 2.57
CA VAL A 65 -10.29 2.89 4.02
C VAL A 65 -11.18 1.69 4.31
N SER A 66 -10.56 0.61 4.82
CA SER A 66 -11.26 -0.63 5.19
C SER A 66 -11.26 -0.82 6.70
N GLY A 67 -12.40 -1.18 7.28
CA GLY A 67 -12.53 -1.42 8.72
C GLY A 67 -13.96 -1.25 9.22
N THR A 68 -14.19 -1.60 10.49
CA THR A 68 -15.52 -1.61 11.10
C THR A 68 -16.19 -0.25 11.05
N ALA A 69 -17.41 -0.21 10.52
CA ALA A 69 -18.23 1.01 10.47
C ALA A 69 -18.41 1.65 11.86
N GLY A 70 -18.46 2.99 11.90
CA GLY A 70 -18.63 3.75 13.13
C GLY A 70 -17.83 5.05 13.14
N THR A 71 -17.83 5.74 14.28
CA THR A 71 -17.19 7.06 14.46
C THR A 71 -15.73 7.08 14.01
N TRP A 72 -14.94 6.09 14.45
CA TRP A 72 -13.52 6.00 14.09
C TRP A 72 -13.28 5.84 12.58
N LYS A 73 -14.14 5.10 11.86
CA LYS A 73 -14.03 5.01 10.41
C LYS A 73 -14.30 6.36 9.75
N GLY A 74 -15.32 7.08 10.25
CA GLY A 74 -15.65 8.44 9.81
C GLY A 74 -14.50 9.42 10.01
N GLU A 75 -13.85 9.38 11.18
CA GLU A 75 -12.68 10.22 11.48
C GLU A 75 -11.48 9.91 10.57
N ILE A 76 -11.25 8.64 10.24
CA ILE A 76 -10.16 8.26 9.32
C ILE A 76 -10.46 8.73 7.89
N LEU A 77 -11.71 8.58 7.43
CA LEU A 77 -12.14 9.11 6.14
C LEU A 77 -11.96 10.63 6.10
N TRP A 78 -12.35 11.33 7.17
CA TRP A 78 -12.14 12.77 7.29
C TRP A 78 -10.65 13.15 7.29
N LEU A 79 -9.81 12.43 8.03
CA LEU A 79 -8.36 12.65 8.05
C LEU A 79 -7.74 12.52 6.65
N VAL A 80 -8.14 11.51 5.88
CA VAL A 80 -7.70 11.33 4.48
C VAL A 80 -8.08 12.54 3.62
N GLU A 81 -9.28 13.11 3.81
CA GLU A 81 -9.70 14.34 3.11
C GLU A 81 -8.85 15.54 3.50
N GLN A 82 -8.56 15.71 4.80
CA GLN A 82 -7.74 16.82 5.32
C GLN A 82 -6.29 16.76 4.81
N LEU A 83 -5.77 15.56 4.55
CA LEU A 83 -4.45 15.36 3.93
C LEU A 83 -4.45 15.61 2.41
N GLY A 84 -5.57 16.09 1.85
CA GLY A 84 -5.66 16.47 0.44
C GLY A 84 -5.91 15.30 -0.52
N CYS A 85 -6.30 14.13 0.01
CA CYS A 85 -6.67 12.94 -0.76
C CYS A 85 -8.20 12.75 -0.80
N CYS A 86 -8.72 11.95 -1.72
CA CYS A 86 -10.13 11.57 -1.76
C CYS A 86 -10.34 10.27 -0.97
N ALA A 87 -11.02 10.32 0.16
CA ALA A 87 -11.30 9.13 0.97
C ALA A 87 -12.38 8.23 0.35
N VAL A 88 -12.14 6.93 0.26
CA VAL A 88 -13.14 5.97 -0.22
C VAL A 88 -13.34 4.90 0.84
N ASP A 89 -14.56 4.78 1.36
CA ASP A 89 -14.94 3.62 2.15
C ASP A 89 -14.85 2.36 1.27
N ALA A 90 -13.96 1.45 1.65
CA ALA A 90 -13.65 0.23 0.92
C ALA A 90 -14.22 -1.03 1.60
N GLY A 91 -15.13 -0.87 2.55
CA GLY A 91 -15.81 -1.96 3.26
C GLY A 91 -15.17 -2.32 4.59
N GLU A 92 -15.38 -3.55 5.01
CA GLU A 92 -14.91 -4.06 6.30
C GLU A 92 -13.43 -4.45 6.24
N LEU A 93 -12.82 -4.75 7.39
CA LEU A 93 -11.40 -5.12 7.40
C LEU A 93 -11.11 -6.39 6.59
N HIS A 94 -12.10 -7.29 6.46
CA HIS A 94 -12.00 -8.48 5.63
C HIS A 94 -12.05 -8.17 4.14
N ASP A 95 -12.49 -7.00 3.70
CA ASP A 95 -12.46 -6.56 2.29
C ASP A 95 -11.10 -5.97 1.90
N SER A 96 -10.25 -5.69 2.89
CA SER A 96 -8.96 -5.03 2.67
C SER A 96 -7.95 -5.82 1.83
N TRP A 97 -8.25 -7.09 1.50
CA TRP A 97 -7.49 -7.83 0.49
C TRP A 97 -7.52 -7.16 -0.88
N ARG A 98 -8.58 -6.40 -1.23
CA ARG A 98 -8.73 -5.70 -2.52
C ARG A 98 -7.78 -4.51 -2.68
N GLN A 99 -7.19 -4.05 -1.58
CA GLN A 99 -6.22 -2.94 -1.55
C GLN A 99 -4.81 -3.39 -1.18
N GLN A 100 -4.55 -4.70 -1.05
CA GLN A 100 -3.19 -5.22 -0.79
C GLN A 100 -2.26 -5.02 -1.99
N PRO A 101 -0.93 -5.18 -1.80
CA PRO A 101 0.00 -5.29 -2.91
C PRO A 101 -0.46 -6.28 -3.97
N GLU A 102 -0.13 -5.99 -5.24
CA GLU A 102 -0.50 -6.81 -6.41
C GLU A 102 -1.99 -6.75 -6.79
N MET A 103 -2.80 -5.98 -6.05
CA MET A 103 -4.17 -5.66 -6.46
C MET A 103 -4.23 -4.41 -7.34
N PRO A 104 -5.27 -4.28 -8.20
CA PRO A 104 -5.41 -3.12 -9.10
C PRO A 104 -5.42 -1.76 -8.40
N ALA A 105 -5.86 -1.69 -7.14
CA ALA A 105 -5.92 -0.43 -6.39
C ALA A 105 -4.57 0.05 -5.83
N TYR A 106 -3.54 -0.80 -5.85
CA TYR A 106 -2.26 -0.53 -5.21
C TYR A 106 -1.36 0.37 -6.09
N GLN A 107 -0.90 1.51 -5.56
CA GLN A 107 0.04 2.46 -6.19
C GLN A 107 -0.40 3.00 -7.58
N ALA A 108 -1.70 3.05 -7.83
CA ALA A 108 -2.27 3.45 -9.12
C ALA A 108 -2.76 4.91 -9.20
N ASP A 109 -2.68 5.68 -8.11
CA ASP A 109 -3.03 7.11 -8.02
C ASP A 109 -4.37 7.50 -8.67
N PHE A 110 -5.39 6.64 -8.57
CA PHE A 110 -6.71 6.86 -9.16
C PHE A 110 -7.48 8.00 -8.49
N ASP A 111 -8.45 8.58 -9.21
CA ASP A 111 -9.54 9.33 -8.59
C ASP A 111 -10.55 8.39 -7.89
N ARG A 112 -11.61 8.93 -7.28
CA ARG A 112 -12.62 8.11 -6.57
C ARG A 112 -13.26 7.05 -7.47
N ALA A 113 -13.55 7.40 -8.72
CA ALA A 113 -14.24 6.50 -9.65
C ALA A 113 -13.30 5.39 -10.10
N GLY A 114 -12.04 5.72 -10.42
CA GLY A 114 -10.99 4.78 -10.75
C GLY A 114 -10.70 3.83 -9.59
N LEU A 115 -10.58 4.33 -8.37
CA LEU A 115 -10.34 3.50 -7.20
C LEU A 115 -11.50 2.52 -6.95
N ARG A 116 -12.76 2.97 -7.04
CA ARG A 116 -13.92 2.09 -6.91
C ARG A 116 -13.92 0.98 -7.96
N ARG A 117 -13.61 1.31 -9.23
CA ARG A 117 -13.47 0.30 -10.29
C ARG A 117 -12.35 -0.70 -9.98
N ALA A 118 -11.19 -0.20 -9.54
CA ALA A 118 -10.03 -1.03 -9.22
C ALA A 118 -10.31 -2.00 -8.06
N LEU A 119 -11.00 -1.55 -7.00
CA LEU A 119 -11.41 -2.41 -5.89
C LEU A 119 -12.37 -3.53 -6.32
N THR A 120 -13.27 -3.25 -7.26
CA THR A 120 -14.20 -4.26 -7.82
C THR A 120 -13.48 -5.25 -8.72
N GLN A 121 -12.46 -4.82 -9.47
CA GLN A 121 -11.66 -5.65 -10.36
C GLN A 121 -10.64 -6.54 -9.63
N ALA A 122 -10.41 -6.31 -8.33
CA ALA A 122 -9.52 -7.14 -7.54
C ALA A 122 -9.99 -8.60 -7.54
N THR A 123 -9.04 -9.51 -7.77
CA THR A 123 -9.28 -10.96 -7.70
C THR A 123 -8.29 -11.61 -6.75
N LEU A 124 -8.66 -12.74 -6.15
CA LEU A 124 -7.78 -13.48 -5.24
C LEU A 124 -6.58 -14.11 -5.96
N ASP A 125 -6.65 -14.26 -7.29
CA ASP A 125 -5.53 -14.61 -8.16
C ASP A 125 -4.55 -13.42 -8.22
N ARG A 126 -3.62 -13.39 -7.27
CA ARG A 126 -2.59 -12.34 -7.17
C ARG A 126 -1.64 -12.47 -8.35
N ARG A 127 -1.90 -11.72 -9.42
CA ARG A 127 -0.97 -11.60 -10.52
C ARG A 127 0.10 -10.58 -10.15
N PRO A 128 1.39 -10.91 -10.25
CA PRO A 128 2.43 -9.95 -9.98
C PRO A 128 2.28 -8.79 -10.97
N VAL A 129 1.95 -7.61 -10.46
CA VAL A 129 2.14 -6.37 -11.20
C VAL A 129 3.64 -6.13 -11.21
N LEU A 130 4.26 -6.27 -12.38
CA LEU A 130 5.62 -5.79 -12.61
C LEU A 130 5.57 -4.27 -12.43
N GLU A 131 6.26 -3.75 -11.42
CA GLU A 131 6.48 -2.31 -11.27
C GLU A 131 7.82 -1.97 -11.95
N PRO A 132 7.84 -1.38 -13.15
CA PRO A 132 9.02 -0.70 -13.63
C PRO A 132 8.98 0.74 -13.11
N ARG A 133 9.58 1.01 -11.95
CA ARG A 133 10.01 2.37 -11.58
C ARG A 133 11.43 2.35 -11.04
N THR A 134 12.16 3.42 -11.32
CA THR A 134 13.62 3.47 -11.21
C THR A 134 14.08 3.33 -9.77
N HIS A 135 15.18 2.60 -9.57
CA HIS A 135 15.86 2.44 -8.29
C HIS A 135 16.16 3.78 -7.60
N GLU A 136 16.38 4.82 -8.41
CA GLU A 136 16.72 6.18 -8.02
C GLU A 136 15.66 6.87 -7.14
N ASP A 137 14.38 6.64 -7.43
CA ASP A 137 13.28 7.20 -6.64
C ASP A 137 13.23 6.57 -5.24
N LEU A 138 13.42 5.25 -5.14
CA LEU A 138 13.45 4.56 -3.86
C LEU A 138 14.65 5.00 -3.00
N ASP A 139 15.83 5.16 -3.62
CA ASP A 139 17.03 5.66 -2.96
C ASP A 139 16.86 7.09 -2.43
N ALA A 140 16.23 7.98 -3.21
CA ALA A 140 15.96 9.35 -2.80
C ALA A 140 14.97 9.43 -1.62
N LEU A 141 13.99 8.52 -1.56
CA LEU A 141 13.07 8.40 -0.44
C LEU A 141 13.79 7.92 0.82
N ALA A 142 14.61 6.87 0.70
CA ALA A 142 15.31 6.27 1.83
C ALA A 142 16.29 7.27 2.48
N ARG A 143 16.93 8.14 1.69
CA ARG A 143 17.76 9.25 2.19
C ARG A 143 16.97 10.31 2.95
N ARG A 144 15.74 10.61 2.51
CA ARG A 144 14.91 11.68 3.10
C ARG A 144 14.14 11.24 4.35
N TRP A 145 13.72 9.97 4.41
CA TRP A 145 12.84 9.45 5.46
C TRP A 145 13.54 8.54 6.49
N SER A 146 14.85 8.27 6.36
CA SER A 146 15.60 7.56 7.42
C SER A 146 16.14 8.54 8.47
N PRO A 147 15.68 8.49 9.73
CA PRO A 147 16.27 9.32 10.80
C PRO A 147 17.64 8.82 11.25
N SER A 148 18.06 7.63 10.80
CA SER A 148 19.36 7.03 11.13
C SER A 148 20.01 6.47 9.87
N SER A 149 21.16 7.03 9.49
CA SER A 149 22.00 6.62 8.36
C SER A 149 22.35 5.12 8.34
N GLN A 150 22.30 4.44 9.49
CA GLN A 150 22.58 3.01 9.62
C GLN A 150 21.55 2.09 8.94
N LEU A 151 20.25 2.47 8.91
CA LEU A 151 19.21 1.67 8.24
C LEU A 151 19.27 1.83 6.71
N TYR A 152 19.62 3.03 6.25
CA TYR A 152 19.83 3.31 4.83
C TYR A 152 21.00 2.49 4.26
N GLU A 153 22.13 2.45 4.97
CA GLU A 153 23.29 1.65 4.54
C GLU A 153 22.99 0.13 4.52
N ALA A 154 22.20 -0.37 5.47
CA ALA A 154 21.78 -1.76 5.49
C ALA A 154 20.83 -2.10 4.31
N ALA A 155 19.88 -1.22 3.98
CA ALA A 155 18.98 -1.39 2.84
C ALA A 155 19.71 -1.32 1.50
N ARG A 156 20.70 -0.43 1.36
CA ARG A 156 21.55 -0.28 0.16
C ARG A 156 22.34 -1.56 -0.15
N VAL A 157 22.86 -2.22 0.88
CA VAL A 157 23.64 -3.46 0.72
C VAL A 157 22.76 -4.66 0.37
N ALA A 158 21.48 -4.65 0.78
CA ALA A 158 20.54 -5.74 0.53
C ALA A 158 19.84 -5.68 -0.86
N LEU A 159 19.95 -4.57 -1.60
CA LEU A 159 19.16 -4.31 -2.82
C LEU A 159 19.89 -4.48 -4.18
N PRO A 160 20.81 -5.45 -4.35
CA PRO A 160 20.86 -6.11 -5.67
C PRO A 160 21.22 -7.60 -5.62
N ALA A 161 20.22 -8.47 -5.81
CA ALA A 161 20.41 -9.84 -6.34
C ALA A 161 19.16 -10.41 -7.05
N ALA A 162 17.97 -9.80 -6.90
CA ALA A 162 16.71 -10.40 -7.37
C ALA A 162 16.27 -10.02 -8.79
N ILE A 163 17.05 -9.26 -9.56
CA ILE A 163 16.73 -8.94 -10.97
C ILE A 163 18.00 -9.10 -11.82
N ALA A 164 18.36 -10.34 -12.12
CA ALA A 164 19.20 -10.63 -13.27
C ALA A 164 18.27 -10.90 -14.48
N PRO A 165 18.46 -10.25 -15.64
CA PRO A 165 17.70 -10.58 -16.84
C PRO A 165 18.06 -12.00 -17.29
N THR A 166 17.03 -12.82 -17.47
CA THR A 166 17.08 -14.17 -18.00
C THR A 166 17.91 -14.22 -19.28
N GLN A 167 18.83 -15.18 -19.32
CA GLN A 167 19.74 -15.51 -20.41
C GLN A 167 19.05 -15.50 -21.79
N ARG A 168 19.71 -14.87 -22.77
CA ARG A 168 19.48 -15.18 -24.19
C ARG A 168 20.02 -16.57 -24.47
N LEU A 169 19.12 -17.53 -24.64
CA LEU A 169 19.36 -18.73 -25.43
C LEU A 169 18.97 -18.40 -26.89
N ARG A 170 19.94 -18.46 -27.81
CA ARG A 170 19.88 -19.26 -29.06
C ARG A 170 20.98 -18.86 -30.06
N ALA A 171 21.62 -19.94 -30.54
CA ALA A 171 22.45 -20.15 -31.74
C ALA A 171 23.80 -19.43 -31.79
#